data_AF-F4KKX4-F1
#
_entry.id   AF-F4KKX4-F1
#
_cell.length_a   1.000
_cell.length_b   1.000
_cell.length_c   1.000
_cell.angle_alpha   90.00
_cell.angle_beta   90.00
_cell.angle_gamma   90.00
#
_symmetry.space_group_name_H-M   'P 1'
#
loop_
_entity.id
_entity.type
_entity.pdbx_description
1 polymer ?
#
loop_
_entity_poly.entity_id
_entity_poly.type
_entity_poly.pdbx_seq_one_letter_code
_entity_poly.pdbx_strand_id
1 'polypeptide(L)'
;MKRTLLLLTLLLSSLLTLSAQTYIYSGDKRYDYDSQVIATWDGTRLYSGDKRYDYNSRVIATWDGTRLYSGDKRYDYDSQVIATWDGTRLYSGDKRYDYNSRVIATWDGTRVYSGDKRYDYDSRVIATWDGPRIYSGDKRYDYDSRVRYTIEGHLPVAVAIYLIL
;
A
#
# COMPACT_ATOMS: atom_id res chain seq x y z
N MET A 1 13.26 3.47 -40.92
CA MET A 1 14.08 4.00 -39.81
C MET A 1 13.36 5.06 -38.98
N LYS A 2 12.77 6.12 -39.55
CA LYS A 2 12.11 7.18 -38.75
C LYS A 2 10.87 6.72 -37.96
N ARG A 3 10.00 5.89 -38.55
CA ARG A 3 8.79 5.36 -37.87
C ARG A 3 9.09 4.39 -36.72
N THR A 4 10.08 3.51 -36.90
CA THR A 4 10.52 2.57 -35.86
C THR A 4 11.20 3.30 -34.70
N LEU A 5 11.99 4.34 -34.99
CA LEU A 5 12.58 5.20 -33.95
C LEU A 5 11.49 5.94 -33.17
N LEU A 6 10.45 6.46 -33.84
CA LEU A 6 9.33 7.16 -33.20
C LEU A 6 8.51 6.24 -32.28
N LEU A 7 8.25 5.01 -32.73
CA LEU A 7 7.60 3.97 -31.93
C LEU A 7 8.44 3.59 -30.72
N LEU A 8 9.76 3.43 -30.90
CA LEU A 8 10.66 3.11 -29.80
C LEU A 8 10.71 4.24 -28.77
N THR A 9 10.76 5.50 -29.20
CA THR A 9 10.72 6.66 -28.29
C THR A 9 9.38 6.80 -27.57
N LEU A 10 8.26 6.51 -28.24
CA LEU A 10 6.94 6.49 -27.61
C LEU A 10 6.85 5.37 -26.56
N LEU A 11 7.35 4.17 -26.88
CA LEU A 11 7.40 3.04 -25.95
C LEU A 11 8.30 3.35 -24.74
N LEU A 12 9.48 3.92 -24.96
CA LEU A 12 10.41 4.32 -23.89
C LEU A 12 9.83 5.45 -23.03
N SER A 13 9.10 6.40 -23.64
CA SER A 13 8.41 7.46 -22.90
C SER A 13 7.23 6.95 -22.08
N SER A 14 6.55 5.88 -22.53
CA SER A 14 5.53 5.19 -21.74
C SER A 14 6.11 4.31 -20.62
N LEU A 15 7.36 3.86 -20.76
CA LEU A 15 8.12 3.17 -19.71
C LEU A 15 8.71 4.14 -18.68
N LEU A 16 8.94 5.40 -19.09
CA LEU A 16 9.16 6.54 -18.22
C LEU A 16 7.81 7.09 -17.70
N THR A 17 6.96 6.22 -17.17
CA THR A 17 6.01 6.70 -16.16
C THR A 17 6.85 7.20 -15.00
N LEU A 18 7.11 8.52 -15.01
CA LEU A 18 7.49 9.27 -13.83
C LEU A 18 6.51 8.79 -12.76
N SER A 19 6.97 7.99 -11.80
CA SER A 19 6.15 7.53 -10.68
C SER A 19 5.69 8.80 -9.98
N ALA A 20 4.47 9.23 -10.27
CA ALA A 20 3.88 10.38 -9.62
C ALA A 20 3.83 10.03 -8.13
N GLN A 21 4.49 10.85 -7.33
CA GLN A 21 4.52 10.69 -5.88
C GLN A 21 3.09 10.49 -5.38
N THR A 22 2.86 9.39 -4.69
CA THR A 22 1.55 9.09 -4.12
C THR A 22 1.46 9.69 -2.73
N TYR A 23 0.38 10.39 -2.44
CA TYR A 23 0.12 11.02 -1.15
C TYR A 23 -1.03 10.30 -0.45
N ILE A 24 -0.81 9.98 0.83
CA ILE A 24 -1.82 9.35 1.68
C ILE A 24 -2.23 10.37 2.74
N TYR A 25 -3.48 10.82 2.66
CA TYR A 25 -4.10 11.75 3.59
C TYR A 25 -4.89 10.99 4.64
N SER A 26 -4.90 11.47 5.88
CA SER A 26 -5.89 11.04 6.87
C SER A 26 -7.27 11.61 6.56
N GLY A 27 -8.30 10.78 6.59
CA GLY A 27 -9.68 11.24 6.38
C GLY A 27 -10.13 11.31 4.92
N ASP A 28 -11.30 11.91 4.70
CA ASP A 28 -12.04 11.91 3.42
C ASP A 28 -11.62 13.00 2.42
N LYS A 29 -11.08 14.10 2.93
CA LYS A 29 -10.86 15.30 2.15
C LYS A 29 -9.41 15.71 2.19
N ARG A 30 -8.94 16.19 1.05
CA ARG A 30 -7.59 16.67 0.79
C ARG A 30 -7.38 18.14 1.15
N TYR A 31 -8.48 18.90 1.28
CA TYR A 31 -8.51 20.36 1.40
C TYR A 31 -9.27 20.88 2.64
N ASP A 32 -9.70 19.99 3.53
CA ASP A 32 -10.17 20.44 4.84
C ASP A 32 -8.95 20.82 5.70
N TYR A 33 -9.14 21.77 6.61
CA TYR A 33 -8.08 22.29 7.49
C TYR A 33 -7.36 21.18 8.28
N ASP A 34 -8.06 20.08 8.57
CA ASP A 34 -7.55 18.94 9.34
C ASP A 34 -6.96 17.81 8.45
N SER A 35 -6.91 18.00 7.13
CA SER A 35 -6.35 17.02 6.19
C SER A 35 -4.83 17.02 6.22
N GLN A 36 -4.24 16.04 6.91
CA GLN A 36 -2.79 15.85 6.96
C GLN A 36 -2.34 14.70 6.04
N VAL A 37 -1.26 14.93 5.27
CA VAL A 37 -0.53 13.82 4.65
C VAL A 37 0.20 13.05 5.74
N ILE A 38 -0.21 11.81 5.95
CA ILE A 38 0.39 10.93 6.95
C ILE A 38 1.54 10.11 6.39
N ALA A 39 1.55 9.89 5.08
CA ALA A 39 2.57 9.12 4.40
C ALA A 39 2.65 9.47 2.92
N THR A 40 3.81 9.20 2.34
CA THR A 40 4.07 9.37 0.91
C THR A 40 4.72 8.12 0.33
N TRP A 41 4.32 7.75 -0.88
CA TRP A 41 4.80 6.55 -1.59
C TRP A 41 5.45 6.91 -2.91
N ASP A 42 6.71 6.52 -3.10
CA ASP A 42 7.50 6.91 -4.27
C ASP A 42 7.51 5.90 -5.44
N GLY A 43 6.80 4.78 -5.29
CA GLY A 43 6.89 3.62 -6.20
C GLY A 43 7.75 2.48 -5.64
N THR A 44 8.49 2.69 -4.56
CA THR A 44 9.29 1.66 -3.88
C THR A 44 9.28 1.79 -2.35
N ARG A 45 9.30 3.00 -1.81
CA ARG A 45 9.41 3.29 -0.39
C ARG A 45 8.20 4.08 0.09
N LEU A 46 7.72 3.67 1.25
CA LEU A 46 6.70 4.35 2.02
C LEU A 46 7.39 5.19 3.09
N TYR A 47 7.16 6.50 3.06
CA TYR A 47 7.72 7.47 4.00
C TYR A 47 6.65 7.96 4.96
N SER A 48 7.02 8.26 6.20
CA SER A 48 6.17 8.97 7.14
C SER A 48 6.08 10.46 6.79
N GLY A 49 4.87 11.02 6.83
CA GLY A 49 4.63 12.45 6.62
C GLY A 49 4.60 12.89 5.16
N ASP A 50 4.60 14.20 4.96
CA ASP A 50 4.31 14.90 3.71
C ASP A 50 5.54 15.13 2.81
N LYS A 51 6.75 15.03 3.38
CA LYS A 51 8.00 15.36 2.69
C LYS A 51 8.96 14.17 2.70
N ARG A 52 9.45 13.81 1.51
CA ARG A 52 10.39 12.70 1.27
C ARG A 52 11.82 12.94 1.78
N TYR A 53 12.17 14.19 2.10
CA TYR A 53 13.54 14.63 2.44
C TYR A 53 13.58 15.65 3.57
N ASP A 54 12.51 15.74 4.36
CA ASP A 54 12.61 16.47 5.63
C ASP A 54 13.41 15.62 6.62
N TYR A 55 14.15 16.27 7.52
CA TYR A 55 14.93 15.63 8.58
C TYR A 55 14.10 14.64 9.41
N ASN A 56 12.79 14.90 9.50
CA ASN A 56 11.84 14.09 10.26
C ASN A 56 11.21 12.94 9.46
N SER A 57 11.44 12.87 8.15
CA SER A 57 10.88 11.84 7.28
C SER A 57 11.67 10.54 7.41
N ARG A 58 10.96 9.44 7.66
CA ARG A 58 11.57 8.10 7.81
C ARG A 58 10.91 7.15 6.83
N VAL A 59 11.71 6.26 6.25
CA VAL A 59 11.16 5.14 5.50
C VAL A 59 10.54 4.18 6.51
N ILE A 60 9.24 3.98 6.38
CA ILE A 60 8.47 3.03 7.21
C ILE A 60 8.69 1.62 6.64
N ALA A 61 8.53 1.50 5.33
CA ALA A 61 8.69 0.23 4.63
C ALA A 61 9.19 0.41 3.21
N THR A 62 9.87 -0.62 2.71
CA THR A 62 10.25 -0.76 1.31
C THR A 62 9.50 -1.94 0.70
N TRP A 63 9.00 -1.78 -0.53
CA TRP A 63 8.24 -2.80 -1.24
C TRP A 63 8.87 -3.09 -2.61
N ASP A 64 9.05 -4.37 -2.92
CA ASP A 64 9.73 -4.84 -4.14
C ASP A 64 8.78 -5.48 -5.19
N GLY A 65 7.47 -5.43 -4.95
CA GLY A 65 6.46 -6.13 -5.75
C GLY A 65 5.98 -7.45 -5.16
N THR A 66 6.69 -7.99 -4.16
CA THR A 66 6.38 -9.26 -3.51
C THR A 66 6.48 -9.20 -1.98
N ARG A 67 7.45 -8.45 -1.45
CA ARG A 67 7.82 -8.40 -0.03
C ARG A 67 7.88 -6.98 0.47
N LEU A 68 7.42 -6.81 1.71
CA LEU A 68 7.60 -5.62 2.52
C LEU A 68 8.80 -5.82 3.45
N TYR A 69 9.69 -4.84 3.45
CA TYR A 69 10.87 -4.78 4.30
C TYR A 69 10.71 -3.65 5.30
N SER A 70 11.18 -3.84 6.54
CA SER A 70 11.29 -2.73 7.49
C SER A 70 12.37 -1.75 7.04
N GLY A 71 12.06 -0.45 7.09
CA GLY A 71 13.03 0.61 6.84
C GLY A 71 13.38 0.84 5.37
N ASP A 72 14.54 1.48 5.14
CA ASP A 72 14.96 2.11 3.88
C ASP A 72 15.73 1.19 2.92
N LYS A 73 16.25 0.08 3.44
CA LYS A 73 17.15 -0.80 2.69
C LYS A 73 16.57 -2.19 2.47
N ARG A 74 16.95 -2.73 1.32
CA ARG A 74 16.66 -4.09 0.85
C ARG A 74 17.98 -4.85 0.92
N TYR A 75 17.97 -6.07 1.44
CA TYR A 75 19.14 -6.98 1.44
C TYR A 75 20.37 -6.51 2.23
N ASP A 76 20.23 -5.49 3.08
CA ASP A 76 21.23 -5.21 4.12
C ASP A 76 21.09 -6.22 5.26
N TYR A 77 22.16 -6.42 6.02
CA TYR A 77 22.19 -7.35 7.16
C TYR A 77 21.05 -7.12 8.16
N ASP A 78 20.62 -5.86 8.33
CA ASP A 78 19.54 -5.46 9.24
C ASP A 78 18.15 -5.39 8.58
N SER A 79 18.07 -5.62 7.26
CA SER A 79 16.81 -5.58 6.51
C SER A 79 15.97 -6.81 6.80
N GLN A 80 14.82 -6.63 7.44
CA GLN A 80 13.91 -7.72 7.78
C GLN A 80 12.67 -7.68 6.90
N VAL A 81 12.33 -8.83 6.32
CA VAL A 81 11.04 -8.99 5.63
C VAL A 81 9.96 -9.07 6.70
N ILE A 82 9.12 -8.04 6.75
CA ILE A 82 8.00 -7.95 7.69
C ILE A 82 6.79 -8.69 7.17
N ALA A 83 6.59 -8.70 5.85
CA ALA A 83 5.48 -9.39 5.23
C ALA A 83 5.74 -9.78 3.78
N THR A 84 5.05 -10.83 3.34
CA THR A 84 5.07 -11.30 1.95
C THR A 84 3.66 -11.32 1.40
N TRP A 85 3.48 -10.79 0.19
CA TRP A 85 2.19 -10.65 -0.48
C TRP A 85 2.11 -11.53 -1.71
N ASP A 86 1.03 -12.29 -1.89
CA ASP A 86 0.85 -13.20 -3.03
C ASP A 86 -0.16 -12.74 -4.10
N GLY A 87 -0.70 -11.53 -3.96
CA GLY A 87 -1.79 -11.02 -4.81
C GLY A 87 -3.15 -11.05 -4.13
N THR A 88 -3.33 -11.90 -3.12
CA THR A 88 -4.59 -12.07 -2.37
C THR A 88 -4.37 -11.99 -0.86
N ARG A 89 -3.25 -12.50 -0.35
CA ARG A 89 -2.97 -12.65 1.07
C ARG A 89 -1.65 -12.00 1.44
N LEU A 90 -1.66 -11.35 2.59
CA LEU A 90 -0.47 -10.84 3.25
C LEU A 90 -0.08 -11.81 4.37
N TYR A 91 1.13 -12.35 4.29
CA TYR A 91 1.72 -13.27 5.25
C TYR A 91 2.73 -12.52 6.11
N SER A 92 2.80 -12.81 7.41
CA SER A 92 3.88 -12.32 8.26
C SER A 92 5.22 -12.97 7.88
N GLY A 93 6.27 -12.17 7.74
CA GLY A 93 7.62 -12.64 7.47
C GLY A 93 7.93 -12.95 6.00
N ASP A 94 9.08 -13.60 5.78
CA ASP A 94 9.72 -13.80 4.47
C ASP A 94 9.14 -14.93 3.60
N LYS A 95 8.54 -15.92 4.25
CA LYS A 95 8.17 -17.17 3.60
C LYS A 95 6.67 -17.40 3.63
N ARG A 96 6.17 -17.85 2.49
CA ARG A 96 4.83 -18.41 2.34
C ARG A 96 4.92 -19.90 2.66
N TYR A 97 3.98 -20.41 3.44
CA TYR A 97 3.82 -21.85 3.74
C TYR A 97 4.86 -22.51 4.65
N ASP A 98 5.73 -21.73 5.31
CA ASP A 98 6.48 -22.26 6.46
C ASP A 98 5.54 -22.44 7.66
N TYR A 99 5.89 -23.34 8.59
CA TYR A 99 5.11 -23.63 9.80
C TYR A 99 4.74 -22.38 10.61
N ASN A 100 5.60 -21.35 10.57
CA ASN A 100 5.40 -20.07 11.27
C ASN A 100 4.75 -18.98 10.41
N SER A 101 4.44 -19.26 9.13
CA SER A 101 3.83 -18.31 8.22
C SER A 101 2.34 -18.13 8.58
N ARG A 102 1.95 -16.93 9.01
CA ARG A 102 0.58 -16.60 9.35
C ARG A 102 0.03 -15.60 8.34
N VAL A 103 -1.17 -15.87 7.80
CA VAL A 103 -1.90 -14.85 7.05
C VAL A 103 -2.39 -13.79 8.04
N ILE A 104 -1.93 -12.56 7.86
CA ILE A 104 -2.33 -11.42 8.70
C ILE A 104 -3.51 -10.66 8.07
N ALA A 105 -3.63 -10.70 6.74
CA ALA A 105 -4.76 -10.11 6.05
C ALA A 105 -5.06 -10.82 4.72
N THR A 106 -6.32 -10.80 4.32
CA THR A 106 -6.81 -11.29 3.02
C THR A 106 -7.54 -10.17 2.29
N TRP A 107 -7.26 -10.02 1.00
CA TRP A 107 -7.87 -9.08 0.07
C TRP A 107 -8.73 -9.81 -0.94
N ASP A 108 -9.87 -9.24 -1.28
CA ASP A 108 -10.79 -9.86 -2.23
C ASP A 108 -11.09 -9.07 -3.50
N GLY A 109 -10.33 -8.00 -3.73
CA GLY A 109 -10.59 -7.02 -4.79
C GLY A 109 -11.36 -5.79 -4.31
N THR A 110 -11.94 -5.81 -3.12
CA THR A 110 -12.65 -4.64 -2.54
C THR A 110 -12.48 -4.49 -1.03
N ARG A 111 -12.37 -5.60 -0.29
CA ARG A 111 -12.32 -5.64 1.17
C ARG A 111 -11.05 -6.31 1.66
N VAL A 112 -10.56 -5.79 2.78
CA VAL A 112 -9.48 -6.36 3.57
C VAL A 112 -10.07 -7.02 4.80
N TYR A 113 -9.80 -8.30 4.97
CA TYR A 113 -10.20 -9.11 6.11
C TYR A 113 -8.97 -9.34 7.01
N SER A 114 -9.16 -9.30 8.33
CA SER A 114 -8.11 -9.75 9.26
C SER A 114 -7.97 -11.27 9.18
N GLY A 115 -6.75 -11.78 9.00
CA GLY A 115 -6.47 -13.22 8.99
C GLY A 115 -6.67 -13.91 7.64
N ASP A 116 -6.79 -15.25 7.68
CA ASP A 116 -6.74 -16.18 6.54
C ASP A 116 -8.09 -16.42 5.84
N LYS A 117 -9.20 -16.19 6.55
CA LYS A 117 -10.53 -16.59 6.12
C LYS A 117 -11.40 -15.39 5.82
N ARG A 118 -12.17 -15.52 4.74
CA ARG A 118 -13.14 -14.54 4.20
C ARG A 118 -14.58 -14.82 4.66
N TYR A 119 -14.83 -16.02 5.21
CA TYR A 119 -16.18 -16.56 5.48
C TYR A 119 -16.31 -17.29 6.82
N ASP A 120 -15.29 -17.24 7.68
CA ASP A 120 -15.45 -17.75 9.05
C ASP A 120 -16.16 -16.72 9.92
N TYR A 121 -16.83 -17.21 10.97
CA TYR A 121 -17.53 -16.38 11.95
C TYR A 121 -16.63 -15.30 12.59
N ASP A 122 -15.33 -15.58 12.69
CA ASP A 122 -14.33 -14.67 13.25
C ASP A 122 -13.67 -13.75 12.20
N SER A 123 -14.03 -13.89 10.92
CA SER A 123 -13.52 -13.03 9.86
C SER A 123 -14.11 -11.63 9.95
N ARG A 124 -13.27 -10.65 10.28
CA ARG A 124 -13.65 -9.25 10.36
C ARG A 124 -13.12 -8.49 9.17
N VAL A 125 -14.00 -7.78 8.46
CA VAL A 125 -13.56 -6.75 7.50
C VAL A 125 -12.97 -5.60 8.30
N ILE A 126 -11.69 -5.33 8.10
CA ILE A 126 -10.98 -4.23 8.76
C ILE A 126 -10.97 -2.97 7.90
N ALA A 127 -11.08 -3.13 6.59
CA ALA A 127 -11.20 -2.01 5.67
C ALA A 127 -11.89 -2.38 4.36
N THR A 128 -12.49 -1.37 3.73
CA THR A 128 -13.03 -1.44 2.37
C THR A 128 -12.32 -0.39 1.52
N TRP A 129 -11.92 -0.75 0.31
CA TRP A 129 -11.15 0.12 -0.57
C TRP A 129 -11.77 0.21 -1.95
N ASP A 130 -11.93 1.44 -2.44
CA ASP A 130 -12.56 1.73 -3.72
C ASP A 130 -11.65 2.38 -4.77
N GLY A 131 -10.34 2.34 -4.53
CA GLY A 131 -9.31 2.97 -5.37
C GLY A 131 -8.70 4.19 -4.69
N PRO A 132 -9.38 5.33 -4.64
CA PRO A 132 -8.84 6.52 -3.97
C PRO A 132 -9.13 6.56 -2.47
N ARG A 133 -10.08 5.79 -1.92
CA ARG A 133 -10.44 5.89 -0.50
C ARG A 133 -10.45 4.54 0.21
N ILE A 134 -9.88 4.54 1.41
CA ILE A 134 -9.91 3.41 2.33
C ILE A 134 -10.85 3.78 3.48
N TYR A 135 -11.88 2.96 3.67
CA TYR A 135 -12.87 3.07 4.74
C TYR A 135 -12.53 2.10 5.86
N SER A 136 -12.75 2.49 7.11
CA SER A 136 -12.67 1.56 8.24
C SER A 136 -13.87 0.60 8.23
N GLY A 137 -13.62 -0.70 8.33
CA GLY A 137 -14.68 -1.71 8.47
C GLY A 137 -15.34 -2.19 7.16
N ASP A 138 -16.52 -2.81 7.32
CA ASP A 138 -17.27 -3.57 6.32
C ASP A 138 -18.17 -2.73 5.40
N LYS A 139 -18.53 -1.51 5.83
CA LYS A 139 -19.54 -0.69 5.16
C LYS A 139 -18.92 0.55 4.52
N ARG A 140 -19.21 0.71 3.23
CA ARG A 140 -18.88 1.88 2.39
C ARG A 140 -19.98 2.96 2.42
N TYR A 141 -21.19 2.62 2.90
CA TYR A 141 -22.41 3.42 2.77
C TYR A 141 -23.28 3.45 4.04
N ASP A 142 -22.72 3.18 5.22
CA ASP A 142 -23.44 3.36 6.48
C ASP A 142 -23.13 4.73 7.08
N TYR A 143 -24.01 5.26 7.92
CA TYR A 143 -23.84 6.59 8.54
C TYR A 143 -22.52 6.71 9.31
N ASP A 144 -21.99 5.59 9.81
CA ASP A 144 -20.73 5.50 10.56
C ASP A 144 -19.51 5.11 9.71
N SER A 145 -19.67 4.93 8.39
CA SER A 145 -18.54 4.62 7.50
C SER A 145 -17.64 5.84 7.34
N ARG A 146 -16.47 5.79 7.98
CA ARG A 146 -15.48 6.88 7.94
C ARG A 146 -14.36 6.51 6.99
N VAL A 147 -14.05 7.43 6.08
CA VAL A 147 -12.82 7.35 5.30
C VAL A 147 -11.65 7.48 6.28
N ARG A 148 -10.86 6.43 6.36
CA ARG A 148 -9.62 6.38 7.14
C ARG A 148 -8.52 7.09 6.38
N TYR A 149 -8.38 6.78 5.09
CA TYR A 149 -7.36 7.36 4.23
C TYR A 149 -7.89 7.75 2.85
N THR A 150 -7.40 8.87 2.33
CA THR A 150 -7.55 9.26 0.92
C THR A 150 -6.19 9.17 0.23
N ILE A 151 -6.14 8.44 -0.88
CA ILE A 151 -4.95 8.18 -1.68
C ILE A 151 -5.03 8.99 -2.97
N GLU A 152 -3.99 9.76 -3.23
CA GLU A 152 -3.78 10.41 -4.51
C GLU A 152 -2.57 9.78 -5.18
N GLY A 153 -2.80 9.11 -6.30
CA GLY A 153 -1.77 8.36 -7.02
C GLY A 153 -2.01 6.84 -6.91
N HIS A 154 -0.98 6.07 -7.24
CA HIS A 154 -1.04 4.61 -7.22
C HIS A 154 -0.33 4.05 -5.99
N LEU A 155 -1.09 3.34 -5.15
CA LEU A 155 -0.55 2.62 -4.01
C LEU A 155 -0.75 1.09 -4.20
N PRO A 156 0.30 0.27 -4.11
CA PRO A 156 0.13 -1.18 -4.16
C PRO A 156 -0.72 -1.70 -3.01
N VAL A 157 -1.50 -2.74 -3.26
CA VAL A 157 -2.45 -3.28 -2.27
C VAL A 157 -1.77 -3.74 -1.00
N ALA A 158 -0.62 -4.41 -1.12
CA ALA A 158 0.16 -4.84 0.03
C ALA A 158 0.57 -3.67 0.94
N VAL A 159 0.98 -2.54 0.34
CA VAL A 159 1.40 -1.34 1.07
C VAL A 159 0.21 -0.67 1.75
N ALA A 160 -0.94 -0.61 1.07
CA ALA A 160 -2.19 -0.12 1.65
C ALA A 160 -2.65 -0.96 2.86
N ILE A 161 -2.60 -2.29 2.74
CA ILE A 161 -2.93 -3.20 3.84
C ILE A 161 -1.99 -2.98 5.02
N TYR A 162 -0.69 -2.84 4.78
CA TYR A 162 0.29 -2.55 5.83
C TYR A 162 0.03 -1.24 6.58
N LEU A 163 -0.54 -0.21 5.94
CA LEU A 163 -0.95 1.03 6.61
C LEU A 163 -2.20 0.88 7.49
N ILE A 164 -3.02 -0.13 7.22
CA ILE A 164 -4.31 -0.33 7.90
C ILE A 164 -4.14 -1.19 9.16
N LEU A 165 -3.26 -2.20 9.09
CA LEU A 165 -2.91 -3.12 10.17
C LEU A 165 -2.17 -2.41 11.31
#